data_AF-A0A442EBV2-F1
#
_entry.id   AF-A0A442EBV2-F1
#
_cell.length_a   1.000
_cell.length_b   1.000
_cell.length_c   1.000
_cell.angle_alpha   90.00
_cell.angle_beta   90.00
_cell.angle_gamma   90.00
#
_symmetry.space_group_name_H-M   'P 1'
#
loop_
_entity.id
_entity.type
_entity.pdbx_description
1 polymer ?
#
loop_
_entity_poly.entity_id
_entity_poly.type
_entity_poly.pdbx_seq_one_letter_code
_entity_poly.pdbx_strand_id
1 'polypeptide(L)'
;MPKLEKRALAEKWAEMSTVLKTIYRDDRLARANIVRFEVGDAAYFTFHEDAWYEGEHDLDETYAYWAPSGNGFGGGFYETAEAAESECRATIPWLRNSD
;
A
#
# COMPACT_ATOMS: atom_id res chain seq x y z
N MET A 1 -17.97 5.40 -13.01
CA MET A 1 -18.24 4.85 -11.67
C MET A 1 -18.52 6.00 -10.70
N PRO A 2 -19.75 6.14 -10.21
CA PRO A 2 -20.11 7.13 -9.18
C PRO A 2 -19.25 7.02 -7.92
N LYS A 3 -19.02 8.15 -7.24
CA LYS A 3 -18.12 8.27 -6.06
C LYS A 3 -18.53 7.36 -4.89
N LEU A 4 -19.83 7.08 -4.72
CA LEU A 4 -20.36 6.19 -3.68
C LEU A 4 -19.91 4.73 -3.84
N GLU A 5 -19.84 4.22 -5.09
CA GLU A 5 -19.40 2.85 -5.35
C GLU A 5 -17.90 2.67 -5.06
N LYS A 6 -17.09 3.69 -5.37
CA LYS A 6 -15.64 3.67 -5.06
C LYS A 6 -15.37 3.66 -3.55
N ARG A 7 -16.16 4.40 -2.78
CA ARG A 7 -16.04 4.45 -1.31
C ARG A 7 -16.43 3.12 -0.67
N ALA A 8 -17.57 2.55 -1.05
CA ALA A 8 -18.00 1.24 -0.56
C ALA A 8 -17.03 0.13 -0.96
N LEU A 9 -16.43 0.22 -2.15
CA LEU A 9 -15.37 -0.69 -2.57
C LEU A 9 -14.12 -0.50 -1.70
N ALA A 10 -13.66 0.72 -1.47
CA ALA A 10 -12.50 0.99 -0.61
C ALA A 10 -12.71 0.52 0.84
N GLU A 11 -13.90 0.73 1.41
CA GLU A 11 -14.28 0.26 2.74
C GLU A 11 -14.28 -1.27 2.80
N LYS A 12 -14.86 -1.96 1.81
CA LYS A 12 -14.77 -3.44 1.71
C LYS A 12 -13.34 -3.93 1.54
N TRP A 13 -12.52 -3.24 0.75
CA TRP A 13 -11.10 -3.58 0.61
C TRP A 13 -10.36 -3.42 1.93
N ALA A 14 -10.65 -2.37 2.71
CA ALA A 14 -10.07 -2.18 4.03
C ALA A 14 -10.54 -3.25 5.05
N GLU A 15 -11.79 -3.70 4.97
CA GLU A 15 -12.30 -4.81 5.80
C GLU A 15 -11.69 -6.16 5.43
N MET A 16 -11.45 -6.39 4.13
CA MET A 16 -10.94 -7.65 3.60
C MET A 16 -9.41 -7.73 3.58
N SER A 17 -8.72 -6.64 3.91
CA SER A 17 -7.25 -6.59 3.88
C SER A 17 -6.64 -6.24 5.22
N THR A 18 -5.48 -6.81 5.49
CA THR A 18 -4.70 -6.58 6.70
C THR A 18 -3.26 -6.35 6.31
N VAL A 19 -2.71 -5.21 6.70
CA VAL A 19 -1.27 -4.95 6.60
C VAL A 19 -0.56 -5.86 7.60
N LEU A 20 0.26 -6.78 7.09
CA LEU A 20 1.05 -7.70 7.89
C LEU A 20 2.40 -7.11 8.29
N LYS A 21 2.98 -6.29 7.40
CA LYS A 21 4.31 -5.70 7.58
C LYS A 21 4.39 -4.38 6.86
N THR A 22 5.03 -3.40 7.49
CA THR A 22 5.41 -2.13 6.86
C THR A 22 6.92 -2.02 6.88
N ILE A 23 7.52 -1.79 5.71
CA ILE A 23 8.93 -1.44 5.56
C ILE A 23 8.97 0.05 5.27
N TYR A 24 9.56 0.82 6.17
CA TYR A 24 9.54 2.27 6.12
C TYR A 24 10.93 2.84 5.87
N ARG A 25 10.99 3.95 5.13
CA ARG A 25 12.22 4.64 4.80
C ARG A 25 12.05 6.16 4.99
N ASP A 26 12.59 6.63 6.11
CA ASP A 26 12.47 8.02 6.60
C ASP A 26 13.02 9.07 5.63
N ASP A 27 14.23 8.85 5.09
CA ASP A 27 14.89 9.80 4.19
C ASP A 27 14.11 10.08 2.90
N ARG A 28 13.18 9.18 2.55
CA ARG A 28 12.35 9.28 1.35
C ARG A 28 10.88 9.53 1.66
N LEU A 29 10.49 9.53 2.93
CA LEU A 29 9.09 9.51 3.35
C LEU A 29 8.27 8.52 2.50
N ALA A 30 8.78 7.30 2.40
CA ALA A 30 8.20 6.23 1.60
C ALA A 30 8.06 4.96 2.45
N ARG A 31 6.99 4.20 2.22
CA ARG A 31 6.79 2.90 2.85
C ARG A 31 6.30 1.87 1.85
N ALA A 32 6.62 0.61 2.10
CA ALA A 32 6.03 -0.53 1.42
C ALA A 32 5.27 -1.37 2.43
N ASN A 33 4.04 -1.76 2.11
CA ASN A 33 3.21 -2.60 2.96
C ASN A 33 3.05 -3.97 2.33
N ILE A 34 3.25 -5.02 3.10
CA ILE A 34 2.84 -6.38 2.75
C ILE A 34 1.42 -6.57 3.29
N VAL A 35 0.51 -6.95 2.42
CA VAL A 35 -0.92 -6.98 2.70
C VAL A 35 -1.43 -8.39 2.47
N ARG A 36 -2.13 -8.94 3.46
CA ARG A 36 -2.99 -10.10 3.28
C ARG A 36 -4.39 -9.64 2.92
N PHE A 37 -5.06 -10.33 2.03
CA PHE A 37 -6.49 -10.17 1.84
C PHE A 37 -7.18 -11.52 1.71
N GLU A 38 -8.44 -11.56 2.14
CA GLU A 38 -9.26 -12.78 2.11
C GLU A 38 -10.30 -12.69 1.00
N VAL A 39 -10.45 -13.76 0.22
CA VAL A 39 -11.50 -13.88 -0.80
C VAL A 39 -12.20 -15.22 -0.60
N GLY A 40 -13.41 -15.19 -0.03
CA GLY A 40 -14.06 -16.39 0.46
C GLY A 40 -13.21 -17.03 1.57
N ASP A 41 -12.93 -18.33 1.44
CA ASP A 41 -12.10 -19.08 2.40
C ASP A 41 -10.59 -19.06 2.06
N ALA A 42 -10.19 -18.38 0.98
CA ALA A 42 -8.81 -18.30 0.54
C ALA A 42 -8.14 -17.01 1.03
N ALA A 43 -6.87 -17.12 1.46
CA ALA A 43 -6.02 -15.99 1.79
C ALA A 43 -4.98 -15.78 0.69
N TYR A 44 -4.81 -14.52 0.29
CA TYR A 44 -3.83 -14.08 -0.70
C TYR A 44 -2.98 -12.97 -0.13
N PHE A 45 -1.79 -12.79 -0.69
CA PHE A 45 -0.82 -11.81 -0.25
C PHE A 45 -0.42 -10.91 -1.42
N THR A 46 -0.17 -9.64 -1.13
CA THR A 46 0.31 -8.67 -2.11
C THR A 46 1.14 -7.60 -1.39
N PHE A 47 1.62 -6.61 -2.13
CA PHE A 47 2.28 -5.45 -1.55
C PHE A 47 1.89 -4.17 -2.28
N HIS A 48 1.99 -3.04 -1.60
CA HIS A 48 1.91 -1.73 -2.21
C HIS A 48 2.93 -0.74 -1.65
N GLU A 49 3.35 0.21 -2.49
CA GLU A 49 4.14 1.37 -2.08
C GLU A 49 3.22 2.55 -1.77
N ASP A 50 3.42 3.18 -0.60
CA ASP A 50 2.83 4.48 -0.27
C ASP A 50 3.93 5.56 -0.18
N ALA A 51 3.57 6.77 -0.57
CA ALA A 51 4.36 7.98 -0.35
C ALA A 51 3.62 8.92 0.61
N TRP A 52 4.39 9.76 1.29
CA TRP A 52 3.85 10.83 2.13
C TRP A 52 3.43 12.01 1.25
N TYR A 53 2.23 12.51 1.49
CA TYR A 53 1.69 13.68 0.81
C TYR A 53 1.27 14.72 1.84
N GLU A 54 1.76 15.94 1.63
CA GLU A 54 1.36 17.14 2.38
C GLU A 54 0.66 18.08 1.41
N GLY A 55 -0.41 18.71 1.87
CA GLY A 55 -1.14 19.71 1.09
C GLY A 55 -1.70 20.81 1.97
N GLU A 56 -1.92 21.96 1.35
CA GLU A 56 -2.62 23.09 1.94
C GLU A 56 -4.05 23.13 1.38
N HIS A 57 -5.03 23.25 2.26
CA HIS A 57 -6.41 23.55 1.87
C HIS A 57 -6.65 25.06 2.01
N ASP A 58 -7.58 25.63 1.23
CA ASP A 58 -7.93 27.07 1.27
C ASP A 58 -8.49 27.58 2.63
N LEU A 59 -8.45 26.78 3.69
CA LEU A 59 -9.06 27.03 5.02
C LEU A 59 -8.04 26.96 6.18
N ASP A 60 -6.76 27.29 5.95
CA ASP A 60 -5.67 27.31 6.95
C ASP A 60 -5.33 25.95 7.62
N GLU A 61 -5.87 24.84 7.12
CA GLU A 61 -5.58 23.50 7.62
C GLU A 61 -4.60 22.77 6.69
N THR A 62 -3.39 22.50 7.21
CA THR A 62 -2.43 21.60 6.56
C THR A 62 -2.87 20.16 6.81
N TYR A 63 -2.95 19.35 5.75
CA TYR A 63 -3.21 17.92 5.87
C TYR A 63 -2.00 17.14 5.39
N ALA A 64 -1.72 16.03 6.09
CA ALA A 64 -0.66 15.11 5.72
C ALA A 64 -1.17 13.68 5.81
N TYR A 65 -0.90 12.87 4.78
CA TYR A 65 -1.40 11.52 4.69
C TYR A 65 -0.50 10.62 3.84
N TRP A 66 -0.52 9.33 4.15
CA TRP A 66 0.04 8.30 3.29
C TRP A 66 -0.95 7.98 2.18
N ALA A 67 -0.49 8.00 0.94
CA ALA A 67 -1.28 7.57 -0.21
C ALA A 67 -0.47 6.60 -1.08
N PRO A 68 -1.13 5.73 -1.85
CA PRO A 68 -0.44 4.92 -2.84
C PRO A 68 0.44 5.80 -3.72
N SER A 69 1.70 5.40 -3.89
CA SER A 69 2.65 6.18 -4.68
C SER A 69 2.17 6.25 -6.13
N GLY A 70 2.45 7.37 -6.81
CA GLY A 70 2.20 7.50 -8.26
C GLY A 70 2.98 6.49 -9.11
N ASN A 71 3.97 5.81 -8.53
CA ASN A 71 4.72 4.73 -9.19
C ASN A 71 3.91 3.43 -9.27
N GLY A 72 2.79 3.32 -8.55
CA GLY A 72 1.77 2.30 -8.78
C GLY A 72 2.26 0.87 -8.60
N PHE A 73 3.25 0.62 -7.76
CA PHE A 73 3.69 -0.75 -7.46
C PHE A 73 2.65 -1.43 -6.58
N GLY A 74 1.58 -1.95 -7.19
CA GLY A 74 0.78 -3.03 -6.64
C GLY A 74 1.36 -4.34 -7.16
N GLY A 75 1.91 -5.17 -6.26
CA GLY A 75 2.43 -6.47 -6.62
C GLY A 75 1.35 -7.39 -7.22
N GLY A 76 1.78 -8.50 -7.82
CA GLY A 76 0.88 -9.60 -8.11
C GLY A 76 0.21 -10.16 -6.84
N PHE A 77 -0.56 -11.22 -7.02
CA PHE A 77 -1.13 -11.96 -5.89
C PHE A 77 -0.31 -13.21 -5.64
N TYR A 78 0.08 -13.42 -4.38
CA TYR A 78 0.97 -14.50 -3.95
C TYR A 78 0.26 -15.38 -2.93
N GLU A 79 0.70 -16.64 -2.84
CA GLU A 79 0.16 -17.63 -1.90
C GLU A 79 0.74 -17.49 -0.48
N THR A 80 1.85 -16.78 -0.32
CA THR A 80 2.49 -16.55 0.99
C THR A 80 2.97 -15.11 1.17
N ALA A 81 3.09 -14.68 2.43
CA ALA A 81 3.61 -13.37 2.78
C ALA A 81 5.09 -13.22 2.39
N GLU A 82 5.87 -14.30 2.48
CA GLU A 82 7.29 -14.32 2.13
C GLU A 82 7.51 -14.14 0.62
N ALA A 83 6.66 -14.74 -0.21
CA ALA A 83 6.71 -14.54 -1.66
C ALA A 83 6.37 -13.09 -2.04
N ALA A 84 5.33 -12.52 -1.39
CA ALA A 84 4.98 -11.11 -1.57
C ALA A 84 6.10 -10.17 -1.11
N GLU A 85 6.75 -10.44 0.03
CA GLU A 85 7.88 -9.64 0.51
C GLU A 85 9.11 -9.77 -0.39
N SER A 86 9.41 -10.98 -0.86
CA SER A 86 10.51 -11.23 -1.79
C SER A 86 10.34 -10.41 -3.06
N GLU A 87 9.14 -10.44 -3.67
CA GLU A 87 8.86 -9.63 -4.86
C GLU A 87 8.91 -8.13 -4.52
N CYS A 88 8.28 -7.70 -3.42
CA CYS A 88 8.30 -6.30 -2.96
C CYS A 88 9.72 -5.71 -2.95
N ARG A 89 10.68 -6.45 -2.38
CA ARG A 89 12.10 -6.06 -2.32
C ARG A 89 12.78 -6.05 -3.68
N ALA A 90 12.40 -6.97 -4.58
CA ALA A 90 12.96 -7.05 -5.93
C ALA A 90 12.45 -5.93 -6.85
N THR A 91 11.17 -5.55 -6.70
CA THR A 91 10.49 -4.60 -7.59
C THR A 91 10.70 -3.15 -7.16
N ILE A 92 10.57 -2.83 -5.86
CA ILE A 92 10.61 -1.43 -5.39
C ILE A 92 12.06 -0.92 -5.37
N PRO A 93 12.42 0.08 -6.20
CA PRO A 93 13.82 0.44 -6.42
C PRO A 93 14.57 0.91 -5.17
N TRP A 94 13.88 1.61 -4.26
CA TRP A 94 14.51 2.08 -3.04
C TRP A 94 14.67 0.95 -2.01
N LEU A 95 13.88 -0.12 -2.06
CA LEU A 95 14.12 -1.31 -1.25
C LEU A 95 15.28 -2.14 -1.78
N ARG A 96 15.36 -2.29 -3.10
CA ARG A 96 16.42 -3.07 -3.76
C ARG A 96 17.82 -2.51 -3.50
N ASN A 97 17.94 -1.18 -3.43
CA ASN A 97 19.20 -0.48 -3.24
C ASN A 97 19.40 0.00 -1.78
N SER A 98 18.73 -0.63 -0.82
CA SER A 98 18.93 -0.38 0.62
C SER A 98 19.81 -1.48 1.21
N ASP A 99 21.13 -1.37 0.97
CA ASP A 99 22.14 -2.06 1.79
C ASP A 99 22.45 -1.23 3.05
#